data_AF-A0A6C0KV66-F1
#
_entry.id   AF-A0A6C0KV66-F1
#
_cell.length_a   1.000
_cell.length_b   1.000
_cell.length_c   1.000
_cell.angle_alpha   90.00
_cell.angle_beta   90.00
_cell.angle_gamma   90.00
#
_symmetry.space_group_name_H-M   'P 1'
#
loop_
_entity.id
_entity.type
_entity.pdbx_description
1 polymer ?
#
loop_
_entity_poly.entity_id
_entity_poly.type
_entity_poly.pdbx_seq_one_letter_code
_entity_poly.pdbx_strand_id
1 'polypeptide(L)'
;MASTRNINTPGNYYLEQKEYKHFENYTLYPNSQYGRAYSTKLPGLGVNPAQIPWNQLSNNAVEIESFLFGIDSTNLVNPGGPLVAELKNLETAHFFTRNATLMPQPLVVEKSQRPFPCPK
;
A
#
# COMPACT_ATOMS: atom_id res chain seq x y z
N MET A 1 47.60 -17.11 -22.60
CA MET A 1 47.08 -15.81 -22.12
C MET A 1 47.04 -15.84 -20.60
N ALA A 2 48.06 -15.31 -19.94
CA ALA A 2 48.07 -15.19 -18.48
C ALA A 2 47.58 -13.79 -18.11
N SER A 3 46.48 -13.70 -17.36
CA SER A 3 45.98 -12.43 -16.85
C SER A 3 46.91 -11.94 -15.74
N THR A 4 47.77 -10.97 -16.04
CA THR A 4 48.73 -10.37 -15.11
C THR A 4 48.10 -9.31 -14.21
N ARG A 5 46.79 -9.06 -14.36
CA ARG A 5 46.06 -8.07 -13.56
C ARG A 5 45.50 -8.72 -12.30
N ASN A 6 45.65 -8.02 -11.17
CA ASN A 6 45.18 -8.48 -9.86
C ASN A 6 43.66 -8.71 -9.82
N ILE A 7 42.89 -8.18 -10.76
CA ILE A 7 41.41 -8.32 -10.86
C ILE A 7 40.92 -9.78 -10.80
N ASN A 8 41.73 -10.75 -11.20
CA ASN A 8 41.35 -12.17 -11.17
C ASN A 8 41.83 -12.91 -9.91
N THR A 9 42.33 -12.20 -8.89
CA THR A 9 42.69 -12.86 -7.63
C THR A 9 41.44 -13.22 -6.83
N PRO A 10 41.47 -14.31 -6.05
CA PRO A 10 40.35 -14.71 -5.22
C PRO A 10 39.86 -13.59 -4.28
N GLY A 11 40.78 -12.74 -3.80
CA GLY A 11 40.45 -11.60 -2.96
C GLY A 11 39.63 -10.53 -3.67
N ASN A 12 40.01 -10.17 -4.91
CA ASN A 12 39.26 -9.18 -5.69
C ASN A 12 37.90 -9.71 -6.12
N TYR A 13 37.82 -10.97 -6.56
CA TYR A 13 36.54 -11.60 -6.87
C TYR A 13 35.60 -11.64 -5.65
N TYR A 14 36.11 -11.93 -4.45
CA TYR A 14 35.31 -11.88 -3.23
C TYR A 14 34.78 -10.46 -2.94
N LEU A 15 35.58 -9.43 -3.16
CA LEU A 15 35.15 -8.04 -3.01
C LEU A 15 34.07 -7.66 -4.02
N GLU A 16 34.20 -8.05 -5.28
CA GLU A 16 33.17 -7.83 -6.32
C GLU A 16 31.85 -8.50 -5.96
N GLN A 17 31.88 -9.79 -5.56
CA GLN A 17 30.69 -10.51 -5.13
C GLN A 17 30.04 -9.85 -3.89
N LYS A 18 30.85 -9.34 -2.97
CA LYS A 18 30.37 -8.62 -1.80
C LYS A 18 29.72 -7.28 -2.18
N GLU A 19 30.30 -6.56 -3.12
CA GLU A 19 29.74 -5.31 -3.67
C GLU A 19 28.39 -5.57 -4.34
N TYR A 20 28.28 -6.59 -5.19
CA TYR A 20 27.01 -6.96 -5.81
C TYR A 20 25.92 -7.28 -4.78
N LYS A 21 26.27 -8.02 -3.72
CA LYS A 21 25.33 -8.30 -2.63
C LYS A 21 24.91 -7.04 -1.88
N HIS A 22 25.82 -6.11 -1.66
CA HIS A 22 25.49 -4.83 -1.02
C HIS A 22 24.58 -3.97 -1.91
N PHE A 23 24.85 -3.94 -3.21
CA PHE A 23 24.01 -3.23 -4.17
C PHE A 23 22.61 -3.84 -4.24
N GLU A 24 22.51 -5.17 -4.35
CA GLU A 24 21.24 -5.89 -4.32
C GLU A 24 20.44 -5.56 -3.06
N ASN A 25 21.08 -5.63 -1.88
CA ASN A 25 20.43 -5.29 -0.61
C ASN A 25 19.91 -3.86 -0.57
N TYR A 26 20.66 -2.90 -1.13
CA TYR A 26 20.24 -1.50 -1.18
C TYR A 26 19.07 -1.30 -2.14
N THR A 27 19.15 -1.85 -3.34
CA THR A 27 18.13 -1.72 -4.39
C THR A 27 16.82 -2.42 -4.01
N LEU A 28 16.91 -3.61 -3.42
CA LEU A 28 15.75 -4.40 -2.98
C LEU A 28 15.26 -4.00 -1.58
N TYR A 29 15.85 -3.00 -0.93
CA TYR A 29 15.45 -2.59 0.40
C TYR A 29 13.97 -2.12 0.37
N PRO A 30 13.06 -2.82 1.08
CA PRO A 30 11.63 -2.60 0.93
C PRO A 30 11.18 -1.26 1.50
N ASN A 31 11.97 -0.65 2.39
CA ASN A 31 11.68 0.64 3.02
C ASN A 31 12.58 1.78 2.52
N SER A 32 13.10 1.65 1.29
CA SER A 32 13.85 2.69 0.62
C SER A 32 12.96 3.87 0.22
N GLN A 33 13.55 4.92 -0.36
CA GLN A 33 12.84 6.12 -0.81
C GLN A 33 11.71 5.81 -1.81
N TYR A 34 11.86 4.76 -2.61
CA TYR A 34 10.86 4.29 -3.58
C TYR A 34 10.06 3.09 -3.07
N GLY A 35 10.34 2.63 -1.85
CA GLY A 35 9.69 1.50 -1.20
C GLY A 35 8.47 1.91 -0.37
N ARG A 36 8.04 1.01 0.52
CA ARG A 36 6.97 1.25 1.49
C ARG A 36 7.48 1.93 2.76
N ALA A 37 6.65 2.74 3.39
CA ALA A 37 6.97 3.32 4.70
C ALA A 37 7.21 2.22 5.75
N TYR A 38 8.11 2.48 6.71
CA TYR A 38 8.37 1.56 7.83
C TYR A 38 7.11 1.34 8.69
N SER A 39 6.37 2.42 8.93
CA SER A 39 5.02 2.40 9.50
C SER A 39 4.06 3.05 8.51
N THR A 40 3.26 2.24 7.81
CA THR A 40 2.24 2.77 6.89
C THR A 40 1.04 3.25 7.70
N LYS A 41 0.71 4.53 7.55
CA LYS A 41 -0.43 5.19 8.22
C LYS A 41 -1.20 6.05 7.22
N LEU A 42 -2.49 6.24 7.46
CA LEU A 42 -3.30 7.16 6.68
C LEU A 42 -2.93 8.60 7.03
N PRO A 43 -2.88 9.52 6.05
CA PRO A 43 -2.63 10.92 6.35
C PRO A 43 -3.82 11.50 7.14
N GLY A 44 -3.50 12.22 8.21
CA GLY A 44 -4.48 12.99 8.95
C GLY A 44 -4.93 14.25 8.22
N LEU A 45 -5.66 15.09 8.95
CA LEU A 45 -6.16 16.37 8.45
C LEU A 45 -5.02 17.29 8.00
N GLY A 46 -5.27 18.08 6.96
CA GLY A 46 -4.36 19.11 6.47
C GLY A 46 -3.30 18.63 5.49
N VAL A 47 -3.28 17.34 5.16
CA VAL A 47 -2.35 16.76 4.17
C VAL A 47 -3.15 15.94 3.15
N ASN A 48 -2.73 16.00 1.89
CA ASN A 48 -3.35 15.20 0.84
C ASN A 48 -3.08 13.69 1.04
N PRO A 49 -3.98 12.82 0.57
CA PRO A 49 -3.74 11.39 0.53
C PRO A 49 -2.44 11.08 -0.24
N ALA A 50 -1.54 10.35 0.42
CA ALA A 50 -0.33 9.84 -0.22
C ALA A 50 -0.63 8.53 -0.97
N GLN A 51 0.22 8.18 -1.93
CA GLN A 51 0.16 6.88 -2.57
C GLN A 51 0.49 5.78 -1.55
N ILE A 52 -0.45 4.86 -1.34
CA ILE A 52 -0.25 3.69 -0.47
C ILE A 52 0.04 2.48 -1.36
N PRO A 53 1.08 1.68 -1.05
CA PRO A 53 1.32 0.45 -1.78
C PRO A 53 0.13 -0.51 -1.64
N TRP A 54 -0.27 -1.12 -2.75
CA TRP A 54 -1.40 -2.05 -2.86
C TRP A 54 -1.43 -3.12 -1.75
N ASN A 55 -0.28 -3.67 -1.37
CA ASN A 55 -0.15 -4.71 -0.33
C ASN A 55 -0.26 -4.21 1.12
N GLN A 56 -0.41 -2.90 1.36
CA GLN A 56 -0.57 -2.34 2.71
C GLN A 56 -2.03 -2.15 3.11
N LEU A 57 -2.98 -2.20 2.16
CA LEU A 57 -4.40 -2.05 2.44
C LEU A 57 -5.08 -3.38 2.82
N SER A 58 -4.50 -4.51 2.43
CA SER A 58 -5.02 -5.85 2.75
C SER A 58 -3.88 -6.87 2.84
N ASN A 59 -4.15 -8.02 3.44
CA ASN A 59 -3.21 -9.16 3.43
C ASN A 59 -3.24 -9.89 2.09
N ASN A 60 -4.42 -10.03 1.49
CA ASN A 60 -4.64 -10.73 0.23
C ASN A 60 -4.93 -9.78 -0.95
N ALA A 61 -4.11 -8.73 -1.10
CA ALA A 61 -4.28 -7.72 -2.14
C ALA A 61 -4.33 -8.31 -3.56
N VAL A 62 -3.49 -9.30 -3.87
CA VAL A 62 -3.45 -9.98 -5.19
C VAL A 62 -4.77 -10.65 -5.51
N GLU A 63 -5.35 -11.37 -4.55
CA GLU A 63 -6.60 -12.11 -4.73
C GLU A 63 -7.77 -11.17 -4.93
N ILE A 64 -7.83 -10.11 -4.10
CA ILE A 64 -8.85 -9.06 -4.23
C ILE A 64 -8.76 -8.41 -5.61
N GLU A 65 -7.57 -8.02 -6.05
CA GLU A 65 -7.36 -7.39 -7.36
C GLU A 65 -7.72 -8.32 -8.51
N SER A 66 -7.29 -9.59 -8.46
CA SER A 66 -7.61 -10.60 -9.47
C SER A 66 -9.12 -10.80 -9.59
N PHE A 67 -9.83 -10.90 -8.46
CA PHE A 67 -11.28 -11.01 -8.41
C PHE A 67 -11.96 -9.76 -8.97
N LEU A 68 -11.51 -8.55 -8.61
CA LEU A 68 -12.06 -7.30 -9.11
C LEU A 68 -11.86 -7.13 -10.62
N PHE A 69 -10.74 -7.61 -11.16
CA PHE A 69 -10.51 -7.65 -12.61
C PHE A 69 -11.26 -8.78 -13.33
N GLY A 70 -11.94 -9.67 -12.59
CA GLY A 70 -12.66 -10.81 -13.16
C GLY A 70 -11.72 -11.88 -13.73
N ILE A 71 -10.46 -11.90 -13.28
CA ILE A 71 -9.52 -12.97 -13.64
C ILE A 71 -10.07 -14.28 -13.08
N ASP A 72 -9.99 -15.34 -13.88
CA ASP A 72 -10.50 -16.69 -13.53
C ASP A 72 -12.04 -16.80 -13.44
N SER A 73 -12.80 -15.75 -13.82
CA SER A 73 -14.27 -15.76 -13.79
C SER A 73 -14.92 -16.76 -14.76
N THR A 74 -14.22 -17.18 -15.81
CA THR A 74 -14.71 -18.12 -16.84
C THR A 74 -14.13 -19.52 -16.72
N ASN A 75 -13.43 -19.83 -15.63
CA ASN A 75 -12.82 -21.14 -15.44
C ASN A 75 -13.89 -22.19 -15.08
N LEU A 76 -14.21 -23.04 -16.06
CA LEU A 76 -15.21 -24.09 -15.94
C LEU A 76 -14.66 -25.39 -15.30
N VAL A 77 -13.34 -25.52 -15.20
CA VAL A 77 -12.70 -26.72 -14.63
C VAL A 77 -12.56 -26.57 -13.12
N ASN A 78 -12.05 -25.42 -12.67
CA ASN A 78 -11.92 -25.07 -11.27
C ASN A 78 -12.57 -23.69 -11.03
N PRO A 79 -13.90 -23.65 -10.79
CA PRO A 79 -14.57 -22.39 -10.54
C PRO A 79 -13.98 -21.70 -9.31
N GLY A 80 -13.62 -20.42 -9.47
CA GLY A 80 -13.15 -19.58 -8.36
C GLY A 80 -14.22 -19.49 -7.26
N GLY A 81 -13.82 -19.71 -6.01
CA GLY A 81 -14.69 -19.56 -4.85
C GLY A 81 -15.04 -18.10 -4.54
N PRO A 82 -15.98 -17.85 -3.60
CA PRO A 82 -16.26 -16.50 -3.13
C PRO A 82 -15.03 -15.91 -2.43
N LEU A 83 -14.62 -14.72 -2.85
CA LEU A 83 -13.50 -13.99 -2.25
C LEU A 83 -13.86 -13.51 -0.83
N VAL A 84 -12.97 -13.77 0.13
CA VAL A 84 -12.99 -13.14 1.46
C VAL A 84 -11.86 -12.11 1.52
N ALA A 85 -12.21 -10.83 1.57
CA ALA A 85 -11.24 -9.75 1.61
C ALA A 85 -10.66 -9.57 3.03
N GLU A 86 -9.34 -9.71 3.18
CA GLU A 86 -8.63 -9.50 4.44
C GLU A 86 -8.08 -8.06 4.52
N LEU A 87 -8.96 -7.11 4.83
CA LEU A 87 -8.61 -5.70 4.90
C LEU A 87 -7.81 -5.36 6.16
N LYS A 88 -6.79 -4.52 6.03
CA LYS A 88 -5.99 -3.98 7.13
C LYS A 88 -6.60 -2.68 7.63
N ASN A 89 -6.72 -2.54 8.95
CA ASN A 89 -7.11 -1.26 9.55
C ASN A 89 -5.86 -0.40 9.81
N LEU A 90 -5.65 0.63 9.00
CA LEU A 90 -4.51 1.53 9.12
C LEU A 90 -4.83 2.68 10.06
N GLU A 91 -3.91 2.98 10.97
CA GLU A 91 -4.03 4.14 11.84
C GLU A 91 -3.82 5.44 11.06
N THR A 92 -4.48 6.52 11.52
CA THR A 92 -4.28 7.87 10.98
C THR A 92 -3.13 8.56 11.70
N ALA A 93 -2.18 9.12 10.94
CA ALA A 93 -1.12 9.96 11.46
C ALA A 93 -1.61 11.41 11.61
N HIS A 94 -1.77 11.86 12.86
CA HIS A 94 -2.11 13.24 13.16
C HIS A 94 -0.86 14.10 13.30
N PHE A 95 -0.71 15.12 12.45
CA PHE A 95 0.41 16.05 12.51
C PHE A 95 0.24 17.15 13.58
N PHE A 96 -1.01 17.44 13.94
CA PHE A 96 -1.35 18.44 14.95
C PHE A 96 -2.53 17.97 15.79
N THR A 97 -2.61 18.47 17.03
CA THR A 97 -3.74 18.23 17.92
C THR A 97 -4.95 19.03 17.45
N ARG A 98 -6.08 18.35 17.33
CA ARG A 98 -7.34 18.98 16.90
C ARG A 98 -8.08 19.52 18.12
N ASN A 99 -8.52 20.78 18.04
CA ASN A 99 -9.52 21.28 18.98
C ASN A 99 -10.86 20.55 18.73
N ALA A 100 -11.63 20.31 19.79
CA ALA A 100 -12.94 19.68 19.67
C ALA A 100 -13.83 20.49 18.70
N THR A 101 -14.52 19.82 17.79
CA THR A 101 -15.56 20.49 16.98
C THR A 101 -16.68 20.89 17.90
N LEU A 102 -16.93 22.19 18.03
CA LEU A 102 -18.13 22.68 18.70
C LEU A 102 -19.29 22.58 17.71
N MET A 103 -20.15 21.57 17.88
CA MET A 103 -21.41 21.45 17.15
C MET A 103 -22.56 21.93 18.04
N PRO A 104 -23.49 22.76 17.53
CA PRO A 104 -24.68 23.13 18.29
C PRO A 104 -25.64 21.94 18.40
N GLN A 105 -26.11 21.65 19.61
CA GLN A 105 -27.18 20.68 19.87
C GLN A 105 -28.49 21.44 20.19
N PRO A 106 -29.65 21.08 19.61
CA PRO A 106 -29.89 20.05 18.59
C PRO A 106 -29.67 20.57 17.16
N LEU A 107 -28.96 19.78 16.35
CA LEU A 107 -28.91 19.96 14.90
C LEU A 107 -30.27 19.57 14.31
N VAL A 108 -31.19 20.54 14.17
CA VAL A 108 -32.48 20.33 13.51
C VAL A 108 -32.24 20.32 11.99
N VAL A 109 -31.95 19.14 11.45
CA VAL A 109 -31.91 18.93 10.00
C VAL A 109 -33.34 18.77 9.50
N GLU A 110 -33.85 19.75 8.76
CA GLU A 110 -35.16 19.65 8.12
C GLU A 110 -35.16 18.53 7.07
N LYS A 111 -36.12 17.61 7.18
CA LYS A 111 -36.17 16.39 6.36
C LYS A 111 -36.57 16.62 4.89
N SER A 112 -37.01 17.83 4.54
CA SER A 112 -37.59 18.17 3.22
C SER A 112 -36.86 19.31 2.49
N GLN A 113 -35.58 19.55 2.79
CA GLN A 113 -34.83 20.65 2.13
C GLN A 113 -34.47 20.39 0.67
N ARG A 114 -34.56 19.13 0.20
CA ARG A 114 -34.41 18.82 -1.21
C ARG A 114 -35.77 18.79 -1.90
N PRO A 115 -35.98 19.59 -2.96
CA PRO A 115 -37.15 19.49 -3.81
C PRO A 115 -37.03 18.23 -4.68
N PHE A 116 -37.25 17.05 -4.09
CA PHE A 116 -37.55 15.83 -4.82
C PHE A 116 -39.00 15.47 -4.56
N PRO A 117 -39.77 15.04 -5.59
CA PRO A 117 -41.12 14.56 -5.40
C PRO A 117 -41.09 13.20 -4.69
N CYS A 118 -41.15 13.21 -3.37
CA CYS A 118 -41.49 12.01 -2.60
C CYS A 118 -43.02 11.85 -2.63
N PRO A 119 -43.57 10.74 -3.12
CA PRO A 119 -45.01 10.49 -3.06
C PRO A 119 -45.46 10.45 -1.59
N LYS A 120 -46.61 11.06 -1.31
CA LYS A 120 -47.28 11.06 -0.01
C LYS A 120 -47.96 9.73 0.26
#